data_AF-A0A520G119-F1
#
_entry.id   AF-A0A520G119-F1
#
_cell.length_a   1.000
_cell.length_b   1.000
_cell.length_c   1.000
_cell.angle_alpha   90.00
_cell.angle_beta   90.00
_cell.angle_gamma   90.00
#
_symmetry.space_group_name_H-M   'P 1'
#
loop_
_entity.id
_entity.type
_entity.pdbx_description
1 polymer ?
#
loop_
_entity_poly.entity_id
_entity_poly.type
_entity_poly.pdbx_seq_one_letter_code
_entity_poly.pdbx_strand_id
1 'polypeptide(L)'
;MAVLAGLALPSFREFVANQRIRNVSFDLMAAITLARSEAVTRGRNVTLAKAPSGTDWGNGWMVVDGTNPIQIQEAFKNLAITDSAALEGITFAKDGRTVTTSTKFTIAPSIAMTGVISRCISIGLSGTPSSSVGAC
;
A
#
# COMPACT_ATOMS: atom_id res chain seq x y z
N MET A 1 25.05 -6.02 -35.88
CA MET A 1 24.22 -5.63 -34.74
C MET A 1 23.22 -6.75 -34.48
N ALA A 2 23.54 -7.66 -33.57
CA ALA A 2 22.67 -8.79 -33.26
C ALA A 2 21.51 -8.30 -32.40
N VAL A 3 20.31 -8.45 -32.95
CA VAL A 3 19.04 -8.15 -32.30
C VAL A 3 18.88 -9.13 -31.14
N LEU A 4 18.72 -8.62 -29.91
CA LEU A 4 18.23 -9.40 -28.78
C LEU A 4 16.72 -9.71 -28.97
N ALA A 5 16.37 -10.32 -30.10
CA ALA A 5 15.02 -10.79 -30.38
C ALA A 5 15.01 -12.30 -30.14
N GLY A 6 14.28 -12.75 -29.12
CA GLY A 6 13.80 -14.14 -29.14
C GLY A 6 13.55 -14.85 -27.81
N LEU A 7 13.89 -14.29 -26.65
CA LEU A 7 13.68 -14.98 -25.36
C LEU A 7 13.17 -14.03 -24.25
N ALA A 8 12.11 -13.27 -24.51
CA ALA A 8 11.36 -12.62 -23.43
C ALA A 8 10.52 -13.68 -22.71
N LEU A 9 11.22 -14.39 -21.82
CA LEU A 9 10.78 -15.51 -21.02
C LEU A 9 9.61 -15.09 -20.10
N PRO A 10 8.61 -15.95 -19.84
CA PRO A 10 7.58 -15.71 -18.82
C PRO A 10 8.15 -15.22 -17.47
N SER A 11 9.39 -15.63 -17.13
CA SER A 11 10.14 -15.14 -15.97
C SER A 11 10.37 -13.61 -15.94
N PHE A 12 10.43 -12.92 -17.08
CA PHE A 12 10.55 -11.46 -17.10
C PHE A 12 9.25 -10.78 -16.67
N ARG A 13 8.09 -11.30 -17.10
CA ARG A 13 6.77 -10.79 -16.66
C ARG A 13 6.58 -11.00 -15.16
N GLU A 14 6.98 -12.18 -14.66
CA GLU A 14 6.97 -12.50 -13.23
C GLU A 14 7.91 -11.59 -12.44
N PHE A 15 9.12 -11.35 -12.94
CA PHE A 15 10.08 -10.44 -12.31
C PHE A 15 9.52 -9.02 -12.20
N VAL A 16 8.97 -8.48 -13.29
CA VAL A 16 8.37 -7.14 -13.31
C VAL A 16 7.18 -7.06 -12.35
N ALA A 17 6.32 -8.09 -12.29
CA ALA A 17 5.19 -8.14 -11.36
C ALA A 17 5.66 -8.15 -9.89
N ASN A 18 6.67 -8.97 -9.56
CA ASN A 18 7.26 -9.02 -8.23
C ASN A 18 7.91 -7.68 -7.83
N GLN A 19 8.60 -7.00 -8.76
CA GLN A 19 9.15 -5.66 -8.52
C GLN A 19 8.05 -4.63 -8.26
N ARG A 20 6.96 -4.66 -9.02
CA ARG A 20 5.80 -3.78 -8.79
C ARG A 20 5.21 -4.00 -7.40
N ILE A 21 4.96 -5.25 -7.00
CA ILE A 21 4.43 -5.57 -5.66
C ILE A 21 5.37 -5.06 -4.56
N ARG A 22 6.69 -5.19 -4.73
CA ARG A 22 7.66 -4.63 -3.78
C ARG A 22 7.58 -3.11 -3.72
N ASN A 23 7.61 -2.42 -4.85
CA ASN A 23 7.57 -0.96 -4.90
C ASN A 23 6.29 -0.42 -4.24
N VAL A 24 5.12 -0.96 -4.62
CA VAL A 24 3.84 -0.57 -4.02
C VAL A 24 3.80 -0.86 -2.52
N SER A 25 4.44 -1.94 -2.06
CA SER A 25 4.55 -2.20 -0.62
C SER A 25 5.39 -1.16 0.10
N PHE A 26 6.45 -0.64 -0.53
CA PHE A 26 7.25 0.45 0.03
C PHE A 26 6.47 1.76 0.01
N ASP A 27 5.75 2.06 -1.07
CA ASP A 27 4.91 3.27 -1.17
C ASP A 27 3.82 3.28 -0.09
N LEU A 28 3.16 2.14 0.15
CA LEU A 28 2.15 2.03 1.20
C LEU A 28 2.77 2.16 2.61
N MET A 29 3.91 1.53 2.88
CA MET A 29 4.62 1.71 4.16
C MET A 29 5.09 3.16 4.35
N ALA A 30 5.54 3.82 3.29
CA ALA A 30 5.93 5.22 3.31
C ALA A 30 4.74 6.12 3.59
N ALA A 31 3.58 5.89 2.96
CA ALA A 31 2.36 6.64 3.20
C ALA A 31 1.82 6.47 4.63
N ILE A 32 1.88 5.24 5.17
CA ILE A 32 1.56 4.96 6.59
C ILE A 32 2.50 5.74 7.51
N THR A 33 3.80 5.68 7.24
CA THR A 33 4.82 6.35 8.06
C THR A 33 4.66 7.87 7.99
N LEU A 34 4.36 8.40 6.80
CA LEU A 34 4.09 9.82 6.56
C LEU A 34 2.85 10.29 7.34
N ALA A 35 1.74 9.57 7.24
CA ALA A 35 0.52 9.91 7.98
C ALA A 35 0.77 9.94 9.49
N ARG A 36 1.52 8.96 10.00
CA ARG A 36 1.95 8.91 11.41
C ARG A 36 2.83 10.09 11.79
N SER A 37 3.85 10.42 10.99
CA SER A 37 4.76 11.53 11.31
C SER A 37 4.06 12.87 11.24
N GLU A 38 3.15 13.06 10.28
CA GLU A 38 2.34 14.28 10.17
C GLU A 38 1.40 14.43 11.36
N ALA A 39 0.77 13.34 11.84
CA ALA A 39 -0.07 13.38 13.03
C ALA A 39 0.70 13.88 14.27
N VAL A 40 1.90 13.34 14.48
CA VAL A 40 2.78 13.73 15.59
C VAL A 40 3.28 15.17 15.42
N THR A 41 3.75 15.52 14.23
CA THR A 41 4.35 16.84 13.94
C THR A 41 3.32 17.96 14.07
N ARG A 42 2.08 17.72 13.62
CA ARG A 42 0.98 18.69 13.68
C ARG A 42 0.24 18.66 15.01
N GLY A 43 0.47 17.64 15.84
CA GLY A 43 -0.23 17.44 17.10
C GLY A 43 -1.74 17.19 16.95
N ARG A 44 -2.17 16.65 15.79
CA ARG A 44 -3.58 16.43 15.43
C ARG A 44 -3.75 15.11 14.68
N ASN A 45 -5.00 14.73 14.44
CA ASN A 45 -5.29 13.48 13.73
C ASN A 45 -5.01 13.64 12.23
N VAL A 46 -4.26 12.69 11.66
CA VAL A 46 -4.01 12.59 10.22
C VAL A 46 -4.48 11.22 9.74
N THR A 47 -5.14 11.17 8.60
CA THR A 47 -5.75 9.95 8.07
C THR A 47 -5.10 9.56 6.75
N LEU A 48 -4.71 8.30 6.64
CA LEU A 48 -4.44 7.65 5.37
C LEU A 48 -5.77 7.09 4.85
N ALA A 49 -6.39 7.74 3.86
CA ALA A 49 -7.69 7.38 3.32
C ALA A 49 -7.56 6.69 1.96
N LYS A 50 -8.40 5.69 1.71
CA LYS A 50 -8.59 5.09 0.39
C LYS A 50 -9.13 6.16 -0.58
N ALA A 51 -8.81 6.05 -1.87
CA ALA A 51 -9.39 6.93 -2.87
C ALA A 51 -10.93 6.85 -2.86
N PRO A 52 -11.68 7.97 -2.89
CA PRO A 52 -13.14 7.98 -2.74
C PRO A 52 -13.90 7.17 -3.80
N SER A 53 -13.32 7.02 -4.99
CA SER A 53 -13.87 6.27 -6.12
C SER A 53 -13.32 4.84 -6.22
N GLY A 54 -12.50 4.42 -5.26
CA GLY A 54 -11.82 3.13 -5.26
C GLY A 54 -12.61 2.03 -4.56
N THR A 55 -12.64 0.84 -5.14
CA THR A 55 -13.15 -0.36 -4.48
C THR A 55 -12.11 -1.00 -3.56
N ASP A 56 -10.83 -0.74 -3.83
CA ASP A 56 -9.71 -1.25 -3.06
C ASP A 56 -8.61 -0.17 -2.90
N TRP A 57 -7.56 -0.50 -2.16
CA TRP A 57 -6.42 0.42 -1.98
C TRP A 57 -5.52 0.49 -3.22
N GLY A 58 -5.71 -0.39 -4.19
CA GLY A 58 -5.03 -0.38 -5.49
C GLY A 58 -5.51 0.78 -6.38
N ASN A 59 -6.71 1.30 -6.15
CA ASN A 59 -7.21 2.52 -6.79
C ASN A 59 -6.54 3.81 -6.30
N GLY A 60 -5.59 3.71 -5.37
CA GLY A 60 -4.87 4.84 -4.81
C GLY A 60 -5.35 5.21 -3.41
N TRP A 61 -4.64 6.13 -2.79
CA TRP A 61 -4.89 6.59 -1.43
C TRP A 61 -4.39 8.01 -1.25
N MET A 62 -4.79 8.65 -0.15
CA MET A 62 -4.37 9.99 0.22
C MET A 62 -4.04 10.07 1.69
N VAL A 63 -2.97 10.79 2.02
CA VAL A 63 -2.73 11.25 3.40
C VAL A 63 -3.38 12.61 3.56
N VAL A 64 -4.31 12.74 4.50
CA VAL A 64 -5.11 13.95 4.73
C VAL A 64 -5.06 14.42 6.18
N ASP A 65 -4.93 15.72 6.36
CA ASP A 65 -5.16 16.42 7.64
C ASP A 65 -6.52 17.12 7.56
N GLY A 66 -7.55 16.45 8.08
CA GLY A 66 -8.94 16.85 7.87
C GLY A 66 -9.32 16.79 6.39
N THR A 67 -9.53 17.96 5.77
CA THR A 67 -9.85 18.11 4.34
C THR A 67 -8.63 18.41 3.48
N ASN A 68 -7.46 18.62 4.08
CA ASN A 68 -6.27 19.07 3.37
C ASN A 68 -5.42 17.87 2.93
N PRO A 69 -5.26 17.61 1.62
CA PRO A 69 -4.38 16.55 1.14
C PRO A 69 -2.92 16.93 1.35
N ILE A 70 -2.17 16.03 1.98
CA ILE A 70 -0.72 16.12 2.18
C ILE A 70 0.00 15.36 1.07
N GLN A 71 -0.48 14.16 0.76
CA GLN A 71 0.07 13.31 -0.30
C GLN A 71 -1.06 12.56 -0.98
N ILE A 72 -0.96 12.43 -2.30
CA ILE A 72 -1.91 11.71 -3.13
C ILE A 72 -1.14 10.65 -3.89
N GLN A 73 -1.57 9.40 -3.75
CA GLN A 73 -1.08 8.27 -4.51
C GLN A 73 -2.12 7.90 -5.56
N GLU A 74 -1.69 7.85 -6.82
CA GLU A 74 -2.54 7.44 -7.94
C GLU A 74 -2.77 5.92 -7.96
N ALA A 75 -3.79 5.52 -8.71
CA ALA A 75 -4.13 4.11 -8.91
C ALA A 75 -2.99 3.33 -9.59
N PHE A 76 -2.78 2.11 -9.11
CA PHE A 76 -1.85 1.17 -9.73
C PHE A 76 -2.57 0.29 -10.76
N LYS A 77 -1.90 -0.02 -11.85
CA LYS A 77 -2.41 -0.96 -12.87
C LYS A 77 -1.98 -2.40 -12.54
N ASN A 78 -2.89 -3.34 -12.73
CA ASN A 78 -2.68 -4.79 -12.61
C ASN A 78 -2.30 -5.25 -11.18
N LEU A 79 -2.71 -4.52 -10.16
CA LEU A 79 -2.53 -4.86 -8.75
C LEU A 79 -3.88 -4.79 -8.04
N ALA A 80 -4.04 -5.64 -7.04
CA ALA A 80 -5.12 -5.58 -6.08
C ALA A 80 -4.50 -5.39 -4.69
N ILE A 81 -5.05 -4.44 -3.92
CA ILE A 81 -4.60 -4.18 -2.55
C ILE A 81 -5.83 -4.21 -1.65
N THR A 82 -5.97 -5.31 -0.93
CA THR A 82 -7.09 -5.54 -0.02
C THR A 82 -6.64 -5.40 1.42
N ASP A 83 -7.53 -4.89 2.27
CA ASP A 83 -7.30 -4.85 3.71
C ASP A 83 -8.23 -5.82 4.44
N SER A 84 -7.78 -6.34 5.58
CA SER A 84 -8.50 -7.36 6.34
C SER A 84 -9.71 -6.83 7.12
N ALA A 85 -9.91 -5.51 7.18
CA ALA A 85 -10.92 -4.86 8.01
C ALA A 85 -11.92 -4.00 7.22
N ALA A 86 -11.87 -4.06 5.88
CA ALA A 86 -12.68 -3.27 4.96
C ALA A 86 -12.72 -1.78 5.32
N LEU A 87 -11.55 -1.21 5.62
CA LEU A 87 -11.45 0.17 6.08
C LEU A 87 -11.49 1.17 4.93
N GLU A 88 -12.13 2.31 5.18
CA GLU A 88 -12.06 3.50 4.30
C GLU A 88 -10.82 4.35 4.58
N GLY A 89 -10.21 4.19 5.76
CA GLY A 89 -8.99 4.88 6.11
C GLY A 89 -8.39 4.42 7.43
N ILE A 90 -7.14 4.81 7.66
CA ILE A 90 -6.38 4.61 8.89
C ILE A 90 -6.08 5.98 9.48
N THR A 91 -6.72 6.31 10.59
CA THR A 91 -6.44 7.55 11.33
C THR A 91 -5.38 7.33 12.40
N PHE A 92 -4.38 8.20 12.39
CA PHE A 92 -3.34 8.32 13.40
C PHE A 92 -3.66 9.47 14.33
N ALA A 93 -3.56 9.25 15.64
CA ALA A 93 -3.69 10.29 16.64
C ALA A 93 -2.38 11.09 16.79
N LYS A 94 -2.46 12.20 17.53
CA LYS A 94 -1.32 13.09 17.83
C LYS A 94 -0.12 12.42 18.51
N ASP A 95 -0.29 11.23 19.08
CA ASP A 95 0.78 10.42 19.69
C ASP A 95 1.37 9.38 18.71
N GLY A 96 0.92 9.38 17.46
CA GLY A 96 1.37 8.48 16.40
C GLY A 96 0.80 7.07 16.49
N ARG A 97 -0.18 6.82 17.37
CA ARG A 97 -0.91 5.54 17.45
C ARG A 97 -2.09 5.53 16.50
N THR A 98 -2.54 4.36 16.07
CA THR A 98 -3.79 4.27 15.30
C THR A 98 -4.98 4.34 16.25
N VAL A 99 -6.01 5.06 15.84
CA VAL A 99 -7.35 5.01 16.48
C VAL A 99 -8.29 4.05 15.74
N THR A 100 -7.87 3.57 14.58
CA THR A 100 -8.52 2.54 13.80
C THR A 100 -8.09 1.15 14.28
N THR A 101 -8.91 0.14 13.98
CA THR A 101 -8.63 -1.26 14.29
C THR A 101 -7.34 -1.70 13.59
N SER A 102 -6.60 -2.64 14.20
CA SER A 102 -5.46 -3.25 13.52
C SER A 102 -5.89 -3.88 12.20
N THR A 103 -5.10 -3.65 11.16
CA THR A 103 -5.39 -4.10 9.79
C THR A 103 -4.15 -4.72 9.18
N LYS A 104 -4.39 -5.65 8.26
CA LYS A 104 -3.37 -6.21 7.39
C LYS A 104 -3.76 -5.95 5.93
N PHE A 105 -2.79 -5.56 5.12
CA PHE A 105 -2.91 -5.32 3.70
C PHE A 105 -2.25 -6.45 2.92
N THR A 106 -3.01 -7.08 2.03
CA THR A 106 -2.47 -8.01 1.05
C THR A 106 -2.31 -7.32 -0.29
N ILE A 107 -1.07 -7.22 -0.77
CA ILE A 107 -0.73 -6.71 -2.10
C ILE A 107 -0.48 -7.90 -3.01
N ALA A 108 -1.30 -8.03 -4.03
CA ALA A 108 -1.28 -9.14 -4.97
C ALA A 108 -1.44 -8.65 -6.42
N PRO A 109 -1.06 -9.45 -7.43
CA PRO A 109 -1.45 -9.14 -8.80
C PRO A 109 -2.98 -9.22 -8.92
N SER A 110 -3.58 -8.36 -9.75
CA SER A 110 -5.04 -8.33 -9.93
C SER A 110 -5.60 -9.61 -10.59
N ILE A 111 -4.72 -10.35 -11.29
CA ILE A 111 -4.99 -11.67 -11.85
C ILE A 111 -3.90 -12.59 -11.30
N ALA A 112 -4.28 -13.77 -10.83
CA ALA A 112 -3.33 -14.74 -10.31
C ALA A 112 -2.26 -15.08 -11.37
N MET A 113 -0.99 -14.99 -10.99
CA MET A 113 0.15 -15.27 -11.84
C MET A 113 1.07 -16.25 -11.11
N THR A 114 1.41 -17.37 -11.75
CA THR A 114 2.43 -18.30 -11.25
C THR A 114 3.77 -17.58 -11.10
N GLY A 115 4.54 -17.86 -10.04
CA GLY A 115 5.85 -17.23 -9.81
C GLY A 115 5.79 -15.80 -9.23
N VAL A 116 4.58 -15.24 -9.04
CA VAL A 116 4.40 -13.93 -8.39
C VAL A 116 3.98 -14.12 -6.95
N ILE A 117 4.72 -13.51 -6.02
CA ILE A 117 4.50 -13.66 -4.58
C ILE A 117 3.85 -12.37 -4.06
N SER A 118 2.74 -12.51 -3.32
CA SER A 118 2.09 -11.40 -2.63
C SER A 118 2.94 -10.86 -1.49
N ARG A 119 2.58 -9.67 -1.00
CA ARG A 119 3.19 -9.09 0.20
C ARG A 119 2.12 -8.74 1.22
N CYS A 120 2.45 -9.00 2.47
CA CYS A 120 1.61 -8.68 3.61
C CYS A 120 2.20 -7.48 4.35
N ILE A 121 1.44 -6.41 4.50
CA ILE A 121 1.78 -5.29 5.38
C ILE A 121 0.83 -5.32 6.55
N SER A 122 1.35 -5.36 7.78
CA SER A 122 0.52 -5.29 8.97
C SER A 122 0.75 -3.99 9.71
N ILE A 123 -0.34 -3.45 10.27
CA ILE A 123 -0.30 -2.30 11.16
C ILE A 123 -1.10 -2.61 12.43
N GLY A 124 -0.39 -2.53 13.56
CA GLY A 124 -0.97 -2.65 14.89
C GLY A 124 -1.38 -1.30 15.46
N LEU A 125 -1.91 -1.30 16.68
CA LEU A 125 -2.31 -0.08 17.40
C LEU A 125 -1.14 0.86 17.70
N SER A 126 0.10 0.41 17.58
CA SER A 126 1.30 1.24 17.68
C SER A 126 1.49 2.21 16.50
N GLY A 127 0.78 1.99 15.39
CA GLY A 127 0.92 2.78 14.16
C GLY A 127 2.16 2.50 13.33
N THR A 128 3.00 1.54 13.73
CA THR A 128 4.21 1.16 13.00
C THR A 128 3.89 0.08 11.97
N PRO A 129 4.15 0.31 10.66
CA PRO A 129 3.96 -0.73 9.65
C PRO A 129 5.07 -1.76 9.72
N SER A 130 4.75 -3.01 9.40
CA SER A 130 5.74 -4.06 9.13
C SER A 130 5.37 -4.80 7.86
N SER A 131 6.36 -5.28 7.10
CA SER A 131 6.12 -6.06 5.89
C SER A 131 6.70 -7.47 5.99
N SER A 132 5.99 -8.41 5.41
CA SER A 132 6.41 -9.80 5.24
C SER A 132 6.08 -10.28 3.82
N VAL A 133 6.78 -11.32 3.38
CA VAL A 133 6.54 -11.96 2.08
C VAL A 133 5.40 -12.97 2.24
N GLY A 134 4.47 -13.00 1.29
CA GLY A 134 3.28 -13.84 1.31
C GLY A 134 2.00 -13.05 1.54
N ALA A 135 0.86 -13.75 1.50
CA ALA A 135 -0.43 -13.16 1.82
C ALA A 135 -0.58 -12.98 3.33
N CYS A 136 -1.36 -11.97 3.71
CA CYS A 136 -2.02 -11.95 5.01
C CYS A 136 -3.23 -12.89 4.97
#